data_AF-A0A2N2MLZ0-F1
#
_entry.id   AF-A0A2N2MLZ0-F1
#
_cell.length_a   1.000
_cell.length_b   1.000
_cell.length_c   1.000
_cell.angle_alpha   90.00
_cell.angle_beta   90.00
_cell.angle_gamma   90.00
#
_symmetry.space_group_name_H-M   'P 1'
#
loop_
_entity.id
_entity.type
_entity.pdbx_description
1 polymer ?
#
loop_
_entity_poly.entity_id
_entity_poly.type
_entity_poly.pdbx_seq_one_letter_code
_entity_poly.pdbx_strand_id
1 'polypeptide(L)'
;MKSLARLFVIVFVLSLLVLPAGGVLAQEEPSRYFSQTGHNVSGDFLRFYDSVANAEQIFGYPLTEAFTDAKSGRLIQYFTRTRFEFYPEQLDGQRVRISTLGEYLYQPGGQLNLFTPIGCRTFPNDKAVCYDFLDFFEKNGGEAVFGYPISGFEFLNERIVQHFQNARFEWYPENPEGSKVVLADLGRAYFSFAAEDPTRLTPASASQIIEVLSIQARAFSWKAVTQANDVQTVYVIVQDQTLSPVQDAIAVVTIYFPNGTPRSVSLPTNQYGVVIIPFEVVDQPPGSLVTVYVQVYYQGKTSSAVTSFRIWK
;
A
#
# COMPACT_ATOMS: atom_id res chain seq x y z
N MET A 1 64.90 22.86 2.11
CA MET A 1 64.12 21.72 2.65
C MET A 1 62.85 22.17 3.40
N LYS A 2 61.96 22.98 2.78
CA LYS A 2 60.68 23.39 3.40
C LYS A 2 59.47 23.40 2.44
N SER A 3 59.64 23.05 1.16
CA SER A 3 58.54 23.04 0.18
C SER A 3 58.01 21.65 -0.21
N LEU A 4 58.73 20.55 0.08
CA LEU A 4 58.25 19.20 -0.26
C LEU A 4 57.27 18.59 0.76
N ALA A 5 57.25 19.09 2.01
CA ALA A 5 56.41 18.51 3.06
C ALA A 5 54.93 18.94 3.01
N ARG A 6 54.59 20.00 2.26
CA ARG A 6 53.20 20.49 2.15
C ARG A 6 52.40 19.82 1.04
N LEU A 7 53.05 19.20 0.04
CA LEU A 7 52.35 18.57 -1.07
C LEU A 7 51.86 17.14 -0.73
N PHE A 8 52.52 16.45 0.20
CA PHE A 8 52.13 15.09 0.61
C PHE A 8 50.95 15.04 1.58
N VAL A 9 50.70 16.12 2.34
CA VAL A 9 49.58 16.18 3.30
C VAL A 9 48.26 16.45 2.59
N ILE A 10 48.27 17.14 1.45
CA ILE A 10 47.03 17.46 0.71
C ILE A 10 46.52 16.24 -0.08
N VAL A 11 47.40 15.34 -0.53
CA VAL A 11 46.99 14.12 -1.25
C VAL A 11 46.45 13.04 -0.29
N PHE A 12 46.93 12.99 0.97
CA PHE A 12 46.45 12.00 1.94
C PHE A 12 45.09 12.38 2.59
N VAL A 13 44.76 13.67 2.65
CA VAL A 13 43.47 14.14 3.19
C VAL A 13 42.33 14.05 2.16
N LEU A 14 42.63 14.07 0.86
CA LEU A 14 41.60 13.87 -0.18
C LEU A 14 41.25 12.39 -0.45
N SER A 15 42.01 11.43 0.08
CA SER A 15 41.78 10.00 -0.11
C SER A 15 40.83 9.37 0.93
N LEU A 16 40.41 10.10 1.96
CA LEU A 16 39.63 9.56 3.08
C LEU A 16 38.12 9.87 3.05
N LEU A 17 37.61 10.42 1.93
CA LEU A 17 36.21 10.83 1.78
C LEU A 17 35.45 10.04 0.71
N VAL A 18 35.89 8.80 0.44
CA VAL A 18 35.05 7.81 -0.24
C VAL A 18 34.42 6.93 0.83
N LEU A 19 33.42 7.48 1.51
CA LEU A 19 32.46 6.65 2.23
C LEU A 19 31.76 5.79 1.16
N PRO A 20 31.68 4.46 1.30
CA PRO A 20 30.77 3.70 0.49
C PRO A 20 29.38 4.27 0.77
N ALA A 21 28.72 4.80 -0.25
CA ALA A 21 27.28 4.96 -0.25
C ALA A 21 26.71 3.53 -0.13
N GLY A 22 26.69 3.02 1.10
CA GLY A 22 25.89 1.86 1.43
C GLY A 22 24.50 2.23 1.00
N GLY A 23 23.99 1.55 -0.02
CA GLY A 23 22.61 1.68 -0.42
C GLY A 23 21.79 1.54 0.85
N VAL A 24 21.06 2.59 1.20
CA VAL A 24 19.98 2.46 2.16
C VAL A 24 19.05 1.45 1.49
N LEU A 25 19.11 0.19 1.95
CA LEU A 25 18.07 -0.77 1.64
C LEU A 25 16.83 -0.13 2.22
N ALA A 26 16.00 0.46 1.36
CA ALA A 26 14.64 0.81 1.73
C ALA A 26 14.02 -0.50 2.18
N GLN A 27 13.88 -0.66 3.50
CA GLN A 27 13.20 -1.80 4.05
C GLN A 27 11.80 -1.77 3.46
N GLU A 28 11.46 -2.79 2.70
CA GLU A 28 10.13 -2.98 2.13
C GLU A 28 9.12 -2.80 3.28
N GLU A 29 8.33 -1.75 3.23
CA GLU A 29 7.32 -1.50 4.27
C GLU A 29 6.30 -2.62 4.17
N PRO A 30 6.07 -3.40 5.24
CA PRO A 30 5.23 -4.59 5.18
C PRO A 30 3.83 -4.21 4.71
N SER A 31 3.25 -4.98 3.79
CA SER A 31 1.91 -4.73 3.26
C SER A 31 1.09 -6.01 3.20
N ARG A 32 -0.22 -5.89 3.44
CA ARG A 32 -1.18 -7.00 3.41
C ARG A 32 -2.46 -6.58 2.68
N TYR A 33 -2.81 -7.38 1.68
CA TYR A 33 -4.08 -7.27 0.95
C TYR A 33 -5.21 -8.01 1.69
N PHE A 34 -6.39 -7.39 1.77
CA PHE A 34 -7.59 -7.97 2.36
C PHE A 34 -8.64 -8.25 1.29
N SER A 35 -8.74 -9.51 0.86
CA SER A 35 -9.67 -9.95 -0.20
C SER A 35 -11.15 -9.66 0.09
N GLN A 36 -11.51 -9.54 1.37
CA GLN A 36 -12.86 -9.31 1.86
C GLN A 36 -13.39 -7.93 1.47
N THR A 37 -12.49 -6.95 1.34
CA THR A 37 -12.85 -5.56 1.01
C THR A 37 -12.08 -5.03 -0.18
N GLY A 38 -11.01 -5.69 -0.60
CA GLY A 38 -10.14 -5.29 -1.70
C GLY A 38 -9.07 -4.25 -1.33
N HIS A 39 -9.00 -3.82 -0.07
CA HIS A 39 -8.07 -2.77 0.38
C HIS A 39 -6.78 -3.36 0.97
N ASN A 40 -5.74 -2.54 1.04
CA ASN A 40 -4.45 -2.90 1.62
C ASN A 40 -4.22 -2.18 2.96
N VAL A 41 -3.39 -2.80 3.81
CA VAL A 41 -2.85 -2.15 5.02
C VAL A 41 -1.35 -2.30 4.96
N SER A 42 -0.62 -1.21 5.19
CA SER A 42 0.84 -1.19 5.04
C SER A 42 1.52 -0.50 6.22
N GLY A 43 2.82 -0.77 6.38
CA GLY A 43 3.71 -0.04 7.27
C GLY A 43 3.35 -0.14 8.74
N ASP A 44 3.41 0.99 9.45
CA ASP A 44 3.08 1.07 10.88
C ASP A 44 1.63 0.67 11.17
N PHE A 45 0.68 0.94 10.27
CA PHE A 45 -0.70 0.48 10.44
C PHE A 45 -0.81 -1.04 10.39
N LEU A 46 -0.07 -1.71 9.50
CA LEU A 46 -0.07 -3.17 9.45
C LEU A 46 0.60 -3.76 10.68
N ARG A 47 1.76 -3.21 11.10
CA ARG A 47 2.44 -3.63 12.33
C ARG A 47 1.55 -3.52 13.56
N PHE A 48 0.80 -2.41 13.68
CA PHE A 48 -0.14 -2.22 14.77
C PHE A 48 -1.34 -3.16 14.66
N TYR A 49 -1.90 -3.34 13.46
CA TYR A 49 -3.00 -4.27 13.21
C TYR A 49 -2.62 -5.70 13.66
N ASP A 50 -1.46 -6.19 13.23
CA ASP A 50 -0.99 -7.55 13.55
C ASP A 50 -0.50 -7.71 15.01
N SER A 51 -0.31 -6.60 15.75
CA SER A 51 0.06 -6.65 17.17
C SER A 51 -1.09 -7.07 18.09
N VAL A 52 -2.33 -6.97 17.62
CA VAL A 52 -3.52 -7.33 18.38
C VAL A 52 -4.05 -8.69 17.93
N ALA A 53 -4.15 -9.62 18.88
CA ALA A 53 -4.77 -10.91 18.62
C ALA A 53 -6.23 -10.73 18.15
N ASN A 54 -6.65 -11.50 17.15
CA ASN A 54 -7.98 -11.39 16.54
C ASN A 54 -8.29 -9.99 15.98
N ALA A 55 -7.29 -9.29 15.41
CA ALA A 55 -7.47 -7.96 14.83
C ALA A 55 -8.66 -7.84 13.85
N GLU A 56 -8.98 -8.89 13.10
CA GLU A 56 -10.17 -8.93 12.24
C GLU A 56 -11.50 -8.91 13.01
N GLN A 57 -11.53 -9.41 14.25
CA GLN A 57 -12.69 -9.27 15.14
C GLN A 57 -12.71 -7.88 15.79
N ILE A 58 -11.54 -7.35 16.17
CA ILE A 58 -11.42 -6.12 16.93
C ILE A 58 -11.53 -4.85 16.07
N PHE A 59 -10.68 -4.75 15.06
CA PHE A 59 -10.63 -3.61 14.15
C PHE A 59 -11.48 -3.84 12.91
N GLY A 60 -11.59 -5.11 12.50
CA GLY A 60 -12.28 -5.51 11.28
C GLY A 60 -11.47 -5.23 10.03
N TYR A 61 -12.14 -5.21 8.88
CA TYR A 61 -11.48 -5.12 7.58
C TYR A 61 -11.21 -3.67 7.19
N PRO A 62 -10.12 -3.37 6.45
CA PRO A 62 -9.88 -2.04 5.93
C PRO A 62 -11.02 -1.62 4.99
N LEU A 63 -11.49 -0.39 5.16
CA LEU A 63 -12.52 0.24 4.33
C LEU A 63 -11.94 1.19 3.29
N THR A 64 -10.71 1.65 3.49
CA THR A 64 -9.99 2.59 2.63
C THR A 64 -8.52 2.17 2.57
N GLU A 65 -7.80 2.70 1.59
CA GLU A 65 -6.34 2.86 1.69
C GLU A 65 -5.99 3.92 2.76
N ALA A 66 -4.73 4.00 3.17
CA ALA A 66 -4.27 5.08 4.06
C ALA A 66 -4.21 6.42 3.31
N PHE A 67 -4.70 7.50 3.93
CA PHE A 67 -4.71 8.84 3.32
C PHE A 67 -4.56 9.95 4.36
N THR A 68 -4.14 11.13 3.93
CA THR A 68 -4.03 12.29 4.81
C THR A 68 -5.40 12.89 5.11
N ASP A 69 -5.77 12.92 6.39
CA ASP A 69 -6.95 13.64 6.86
C ASP A 69 -6.79 15.14 6.61
N ALA A 70 -7.75 15.73 5.90
CA ALA A 70 -7.74 17.15 5.56
C ALA A 70 -7.88 18.07 6.79
N LYS A 71 -8.47 17.57 7.90
CA LYS A 71 -8.68 18.37 9.11
C LYS A 71 -7.44 18.39 10.01
N SER A 72 -6.88 17.22 10.30
CA SER A 72 -5.73 17.09 11.22
C SER A 72 -4.37 17.11 10.52
N GLY A 73 -4.32 16.86 9.21
CA GLY A 73 -3.06 16.67 8.46
C GLY A 73 -2.36 15.35 8.75
N ARG A 74 -2.97 14.44 9.53
CA ARG A 74 -2.39 13.14 9.87
C ARG A 74 -2.71 12.10 8.82
N LEU A 75 -1.81 11.13 8.64
CA LEU A 75 -2.14 9.92 7.89
C LEU A 75 -3.14 9.09 8.72
N ILE A 76 -4.24 8.69 8.10
CA ILE A 76 -5.30 7.90 8.71
C ILE A 76 -5.72 6.75 7.81
N GLN A 77 -6.34 5.73 8.39
CA GLN A 77 -7.00 4.65 7.64
C GLN A 77 -8.26 4.19 8.37
N TYR A 78 -9.34 3.99 7.61
CA TYR A 78 -10.60 3.49 8.13
C TYR A 78 -10.67 1.97 8.04
N PHE A 79 -11.18 1.36 9.10
CA PHE A 79 -11.55 -0.06 9.18
C PHE A 79 -13.04 -0.17 9.47
N THR A 80 -13.64 -1.36 9.41
CA THR A 80 -15.08 -1.50 9.66
C THR A 80 -15.46 -1.01 11.06
N ARG A 81 -14.64 -1.29 12.08
CA ARG A 81 -14.96 -0.99 13.49
C ARG A 81 -14.18 0.17 14.08
N THR A 82 -13.11 0.61 13.44
CA THR A 82 -12.22 1.62 14.00
C THR A 82 -11.59 2.52 12.93
N ARG A 83 -10.83 3.52 13.37
CA ARG A 83 -9.98 4.37 12.53
C ARG A 83 -8.61 4.49 13.20
N PHE A 84 -7.56 4.28 12.41
CA PHE A 84 -6.19 4.47 12.86
C PHE A 84 -5.68 5.85 12.47
N GLU A 85 -4.83 6.41 13.32
CA GLU A 85 -4.17 7.70 13.14
C GLU A 85 -2.66 7.55 13.35
N PHE A 86 -1.87 8.18 12.48
CA PHE A 86 -0.42 8.15 12.53
C PHE A 86 0.18 9.40 13.20
N TYR A 87 1.14 9.18 14.09
CA TYR A 87 1.85 10.16 14.90
C TYR A 87 3.36 10.00 14.66
N PRO A 88 3.93 10.57 13.57
CA PRO A 88 5.34 10.41 13.22
C PRO A 88 6.32 10.88 14.29
N GLU A 89 5.89 11.80 15.15
CA GLU A 89 6.64 12.34 16.28
C GLU A 89 6.88 11.32 17.41
N GLN A 90 6.17 10.20 17.41
CA GLN A 90 6.34 9.15 18.42
C GLN A 90 7.46 8.17 18.03
N LEU A 91 7.94 7.43 19.04
CA LEU A 91 8.91 6.36 18.84
C LEU A 91 8.33 5.24 17.96
N ASP A 92 9.22 4.54 17.25
CA ASP A 92 8.84 3.36 16.46
C ASP A 92 8.00 2.38 17.31
N GLY A 93 6.93 1.85 16.73
CA GLY A 93 5.97 0.99 17.43
C GLY A 93 4.91 1.71 18.28
N GLN A 94 5.03 3.02 18.51
CA GLN A 94 4.04 3.83 19.25
C GLN A 94 3.37 4.90 18.37
N ARG A 95 3.63 4.87 17.07
CA ARG A 95 3.16 5.87 16.11
C ARG A 95 1.70 5.71 15.70
N VAL A 96 1.06 4.60 16.02
CA VAL A 96 -0.35 4.36 15.66
C VAL A 96 -1.21 4.51 16.89
N ARG A 97 -2.31 5.26 16.75
CA ARG A 97 -3.35 5.37 17.76
C ARG A 97 -4.71 5.07 17.16
N ILE A 98 -5.60 4.56 18.00
CA ILE A 98 -7.00 4.34 17.66
C ILE A 98 -7.77 5.62 17.97
N SER A 99 -8.56 6.10 17.01
CA SER A 99 -9.47 7.22 17.23
C SER A 99 -10.54 6.86 18.26
N THR A 100 -10.94 7.84 19.08
CA THR A 100 -11.98 7.66 20.10
C THR A 100 -13.40 7.68 19.49
N LEU A 101 -13.65 6.80 18.52
CA LEU A 101 -14.92 6.76 17.78
C LEU A 101 -16.13 6.43 18.67
N GLY A 102 -15.90 5.73 19.79
CA GLY A 102 -16.94 5.47 20.78
C GLY A 102 -17.39 6.76 21.48
N GLU A 103 -16.48 7.69 21.76
CA GLU A 103 -16.84 9.04 22.25
C GLU A 103 -17.52 9.86 21.16
N TYR A 104 -16.97 9.87 19.94
CA TYR A 104 -17.48 10.71 18.85
C TYR A 104 -18.90 10.34 18.42
N LEU A 105 -19.26 9.06 18.53
CA LEU A 105 -20.57 8.54 18.12
C LEU A 105 -21.47 8.17 19.31
N TYR A 106 -21.08 8.51 20.54
CA TYR A 106 -21.86 8.14 21.72
C TYR A 106 -23.28 8.72 21.66
N GLN A 107 -24.27 7.85 21.78
CA GLN A 107 -25.66 8.20 21.94
C GLN A 107 -26.22 7.38 23.10
N PRO A 108 -26.78 8.02 24.15
CA PRO A 108 -27.24 7.30 25.33
C PRO A 108 -28.43 6.39 24.99
N GLY A 109 -28.31 5.11 25.34
CA GLY A 109 -29.41 4.14 25.30
C GLY A 109 -30.24 4.13 26.60
N GLY A 110 -31.14 3.16 26.71
CA GLY A 110 -31.91 2.93 27.95
C GLY A 110 -31.00 2.39 29.05
N GLN A 111 -30.90 3.08 30.19
CA GLN A 111 -29.98 2.65 31.25
C GLN A 111 -30.40 1.31 31.88
N LEU A 112 -29.44 0.39 32.02
CA LEU A 112 -29.62 -0.87 32.73
C LEU A 112 -28.81 -0.83 34.03
N ASN A 113 -29.52 -0.72 35.16
CA ASN A 113 -28.89 -0.79 36.48
C ASN A 113 -28.67 -2.25 36.89
N LEU A 114 -27.59 -2.84 36.38
CA LEU A 114 -27.10 -4.16 36.77
C LEU A 114 -25.99 -3.97 37.81
N PHE A 115 -26.35 -3.83 39.08
CA PHE A 115 -25.35 -3.74 40.15
C PHE A 115 -25.00 -5.13 40.68
N THR A 116 -23.80 -5.62 40.38
CA THR A 116 -23.23 -6.79 41.02
C THR A 116 -21.76 -6.54 41.33
N PRO A 117 -21.30 -6.61 42.60
CA PRO A 117 -19.89 -6.40 42.93
C PRO A 117 -18.98 -7.56 42.50
N ILE A 118 -19.56 -8.68 42.04
CA ILE A 118 -18.86 -9.88 41.61
C ILE A 118 -18.73 -9.85 40.09
N GLY A 119 -17.55 -10.19 39.57
CA GLY A 119 -17.30 -10.30 38.13
C GLY A 119 -17.19 -8.95 37.40
N CYS A 120 -16.85 -7.87 38.11
CA CYS A 120 -16.69 -6.54 37.55
C CYS A 120 -15.32 -5.94 37.90
N ARG A 121 -14.80 -5.10 37.01
CA ARG A 121 -13.65 -4.22 37.25
C ARG A 121 -14.08 -2.77 37.15
N THR A 122 -13.79 -1.98 38.18
CA THR A 122 -14.06 -0.54 38.22
C THR A 122 -12.86 0.25 37.69
N PHE A 123 -13.14 1.31 36.94
CA PHE A 123 -12.16 2.21 36.32
C PHE A 123 -12.13 3.58 37.01
N PRO A 124 -11.10 4.41 36.77
CA PRO A 124 -10.93 5.70 37.47
C PRO A 124 -12.08 6.72 37.30
N ASN A 125 -12.97 6.49 36.34
CA ASN A 125 -14.15 7.32 36.08
C ASN A 125 -15.45 6.75 36.69
N ASP A 126 -15.32 5.87 37.69
CA ASP A 126 -16.40 5.21 38.42
C ASP A 126 -17.32 4.35 37.53
N LYS A 127 -16.89 4.02 36.31
CA LYS A 127 -17.58 3.04 35.45
C LYS A 127 -17.00 1.65 35.68
N ALA A 128 -17.83 0.63 35.52
CA ALA A 128 -17.45 -0.76 35.65
C ALA A 128 -17.69 -1.53 34.36
N VAL A 129 -16.83 -2.48 34.07
CA VAL A 129 -17.00 -3.49 33.00
C VAL A 129 -17.13 -4.84 33.68
N CYS A 130 -18.12 -5.64 33.26
CA CYS A 130 -18.50 -6.85 33.98
C CYS A 130 -18.67 -8.06 33.05
N TYR A 131 -18.57 -9.27 33.63
CA TYR A 131 -18.86 -10.56 32.99
C TYR A 131 -18.14 -10.72 31.63
N ASP A 132 -18.83 -11.30 30.64
CA ASP A 132 -18.29 -11.54 29.31
C ASP A 132 -17.72 -10.28 28.64
N PHE A 133 -18.21 -9.08 28.97
CA PHE A 133 -17.63 -7.83 28.46
C PHE A 133 -16.25 -7.58 29.07
N LEU A 134 -16.05 -7.90 30.35
CA LEU A 134 -14.75 -7.81 31.01
C LEU A 134 -13.79 -8.85 30.47
N ASP A 135 -14.23 -10.10 30.34
CA ASP A 135 -13.42 -11.19 29.76
C ASP A 135 -12.99 -10.85 28.34
N PHE A 136 -13.91 -10.34 27.52
CA PHE A 136 -13.61 -9.88 26.16
C PHE A 136 -12.65 -8.68 26.15
N PHE A 137 -12.86 -7.71 27.05
CA PHE A 137 -12.00 -6.53 27.16
C PHE A 137 -10.55 -6.94 27.47
N GLU A 138 -10.33 -7.75 28.51
CA GLU A 138 -9.00 -8.14 28.97
C GLU A 138 -8.28 -9.03 27.95
N LYS A 139 -8.99 -9.95 27.31
CA LYS A 139 -8.42 -10.85 26.30
C LYS A 139 -7.96 -10.12 25.03
N ASN A 140 -8.58 -8.99 24.69
CA ASN A 140 -8.38 -8.32 23.39
C ASN A 140 -7.67 -6.96 23.50
N GLY A 141 -6.76 -6.83 24.48
CA GLY A 141 -5.86 -5.68 24.60
C GLY A 141 -6.32 -4.58 25.56
N GLY A 142 -7.50 -4.72 26.16
CA GLY A 142 -8.00 -3.87 27.24
C GLY A 142 -7.95 -2.38 26.92
N GLU A 143 -7.45 -1.59 27.88
CA GLU A 143 -7.43 -0.13 27.80
C GLU A 143 -6.63 0.40 26.61
N ALA A 144 -5.57 -0.30 26.18
CA ALA A 144 -4.76 0.13 25.05
C ALA A 144 -5.53 0.09 23.71
N VAL A 145 -6.52 -0.80 23.61
CA VAL A 145 -7.33 -1.00 22.40
C VAL A 145 -8.66 -0.26 22.51
N PHE A 146 -9.38 -0.45 23.61
CA PHE A 146 -10.75 0.02 23.77
C PHE A 146 -10.86 1.39 24.48
N GLY A 147 -9.82 1.80 25.21
CA GLY A 147 -9.88 2.94 26.13
C GLY A 147 -10.77 2.67 27.33
N TYR A 148 -11.08 3.71 28.10
CA TYR A 148 -11.94 3.58 29.27
C TYR A 148 -13.41 3.33 28.89
N PRO A 149 -14.19 2.62 29.73
CA PRO A 149 -15.65 2.60 29.60
C PRO A 149 -16.21 4.01 29.79
N ILE A 150 -17.06 4.49 28.89
CA ILE A 150 -17.71 5.81 29.00
C ILE A 150 -19.17 5.72 29.47
N SER A 151 -19.71 4.50 29.53
CA SER A 151 -21.09 4.22 29.98
C SER A 151 -21.14 2.98 30.87
N GLY A 152 -22.27 2.80 31.57
CA GLY A 152 -22.63 1.50 32.14
C GLY A 152 -23.27 0.60 31.07
N PHE A 153 -23.95 -0.46 31.50
CA PHE A 153 -24.80 -1.21 30.56
C PHE A 153 -25.99 -0.36 30.12
N GLU A 154 -26.23 -0.36 28.82
CA GLU A 154 -27.35 0.30 28.18
C GLU A 154 -28.11 -0.68 27.30
N PHE A 155 -29.38 -0.42 27.08
CA PHE A 155 -30.22 -1.12 26.12
C PHE A 155 -30.41 -0.24 24.89
N LEU A 156 -29.88 -0.69 23.76
CA LEU A 156 -29.89 0.05 22.50
C LEU A 156 -30.10 -0.94 21.36
N ASN A 157 -31.03 -0.64 20.44
CA ASN A 157 -31.34 -1.49 19.27
C ASN A 157 -31.55 -2.97 19.63
N GLU A 158 -32.32 -3.23 20.69
CA GLU A 158 -32.63 -4.58 21.20
C GLU A 158 -31.41 -5.36 21.74
N ARG A 159 -30.28 -4.68 21.95
CA ARG A 159 -29.05 -5.26 22.49
C ARG A 159 -28.67 -4.63 23.81
N ILE A 160 -28.04 -5.42 24.67
CA ILE A 160 -27.25 -4.89 25.79
C ILE A 160 -25.93 -4.41 25.21
N VAL A 161 -25.62 -3.14 25.46
CA VAL A 161 -24.42 -2.50 24.95
C VAL A 161 -23.64 -1.83 26.08
N GLN A 162 -22.36 -1.61 25.83
CA GLN A 162 -21.53 -0.74 26.64
C GLN A 162 -20.59 0.02 25.73
N HIS A 163 -20.53 1.33 25.91
CA HIS A 163 -19.65 2.21 25.17
C HIS A 163 -18.33 2.41 25.92
N PHE A 164 -17.26 2.40 25.15
CA PHE A 164 -15.90 2.71 25.53
C PHE A 164 -15.40 3.89 24.70
N GLN A 165 -14.21 4.41 25.00
CA GLN A 165 -13.68 5.54 24.23
C GLN A 165 -13.50 5.20 22.75
N ASN A 166 -13.00 4.00 22.45
CA ASN A 166 -12.62 3.60 21.09
C ASN A 166 -13.61 2.65 20.43
N ALA A 167 -14.58 2.12 21.18
CA ALA A 167 -15.43 1.01 20.73
C ALA A 167 -16.81 1.01 21.40
N ARG A 168 -17.74 0.20 20.85
CA ARG A 168 -18.99 -0.18 21.50
C ARG A 168 -19.14 -1.69 21.46
N PHE A 169 -19.33 -2.29 22.62
CA PHE A 169 -19.57 -3.71 22.77
C PHE A 169 -21.07 -3.96 22.73
N GLU A 170 -21.47 -5.03 22.06
CA GLU A 170 -22.86 -5.44 21.88
C GLU A 170 -22.99 -6.93 22.21
N TRP A 171 -24.01 -7.26 22.99
CA TRP A 171 -24.30 -8.63 23.41
C TRP A 171 -25.27 -9.33 22.45
N TYR A 172 -24.80 -10.43 21.86
CA TYR A 172 -25.54 -11.31 20.95
C TYR A 172 -25.70 -12.70 21.61
N PRO A 173 -26.74 -12.91 22.44
CA PRO A 173 -26.94 -14.17 23.16
C PRO A 173 -27.16 -15.38 22.24
N GLU A 174 -27.59 -15.15 21.00
CA GLU A 174 -27.79 -16.16 19.97
C GLU A 174 -26.49 -16.75 19.41
N ASN A 175 -25.34 -16.08 19.63
CA ASN A 175 -24.06 -16.58 19.16
C ASN A 175 -23.53 -17.73 20.04
N PRO A 176 -22.65 -18.59 19.49
CA PRO A 176 -21.98 -19.62 20.27
C PRO A 176 -21.22 -19.04 21.48
N GLU A 177 -21.03 -19.88 22.50
CA GLU A 177 -20.20 -19.57 23.67
C GLU A 177 -18.85 -18.96 23.25
N GLY A 178 -18.44 -17.87 23.89
CA GLY A 178 -17.20 -17.16 23.56
C GLY A 178 -17.27 -16.24 22.33
N SER A 179 -18.40 -16.16 21.61
CA SER A 179 -18.62 -15.25 20.47
C SER A 179 -19.81 -14.30 20.67
N LYS A 180 -20.33 -14.22 21.90
CA LYS A 180 -21.51 -13.41 22.25
C LYS A 180 -21.22 -11.91 22.36
N VAL A 181 -19.96 -11.51 22.55
CA VAL A 181 -19.55 -10.09 22.52
C VAL A 181 -19.09 -9.73 21.12
N VAL A 182 -19.78 -8.77 20.51
CA VAL A 182 -19.48 -8.25 19.17
C VAL A 182 -19.22 -6.76 19.26
N LEU A 183 -18.32 -6.27 18.42
CA LEU A 183 -18.01 -4.85 18.30
C LEU A 183 -18.83 -4.20 17.19
N ALA A 184 -19.40 -3.04 17.50
CA ALA A 184 -20.10 -2.22 16.52
C ALA A 184 -19.17 -1.71 15.41
N ASP A 185 -19.70 -1.53 14.20
CA ASP A 185 -19.00 -1.01 13.03
C ASP A 185 -18.82 0.52 13.09
N LEU A 186 -18.15 1.02 14.14
CA LEU A 186 -17.99 2.45 14.39
C LEU A 186 -17.12 3.15 13.34
N GLY A 187 -16.20 2.44 12.69
CA GLY A 187 -15.38 3.01 11.63
C GLY A 187 -16.21 3.38 10.40
N ARG A 188 -17.12 2.49 9.97
CA ARG A 188 -18.09 2.79 8.91
C ARG A 188 -19.07 3.90 9.30
N ALA A 189 -19.56 3.86 10.53
CA ALA A 189 -20.48 4.88 11.04
C ALA A 189 -19.82 6.26 11.08
N TYR A 190 -18.57 6.35 11.57
CA TYR A 190 -17.84 7.61 11.65
C TYR A 190 -17.45 8.13 10.26
N PHE A 191 -17.05 7.27 9.32
CA PHE A 191 -16.80 7.66 7.93
C PHE A 191 -17.99 8.41 7.32
N SER A 192 -19.19 7.89 7.57
CA SER A 192 -20.45 8.50 7.12
C SER A 192 -20.76 9.79 7.88
N PHE A 193 -20.62 9.79 9.21
CA PHE A 193 -20.86 10.96 10.07
C PHE A 193 -19.91 12.13 9.75
N ALA A 194 -18.64 11.84 9.49
CA ALA A 194 -17.61 12.82 9.15
C ALA A 194 -17.74 13.37 7.72
N ALA A 195 -18.68 12.83 6.92
CA ALA A 195 -18.89 13.14 5.52
C ALA A 195 -17.62 12.99 4.68
N GLU A 196 -16.90 11.88 4.88
CA GLU A 196 -15.71 11.53 4.09
C GLU A 196 -16.09 11.27 2.62
N ASP A 197 -15.13 11.47 1.72
CA ASP A 197 -15.32 11.21 0.29
C ASP A 197 -15.65 9.73 0.03
N PRO A 198 -16.87 9.39 -0.45
CA PRO A 198 -17.30 8.01 -0.65
C PRO A 198 -16.44 7.22 -1.64
N THR A 199 -15.71 7.90 -2.54
CA THR A 199 -14.81 7.23 -3.49
C THR A 199 -13.68 6.50 -2.78
N ARG A 200 -13.34 6.87 -1.54
CA ARG A 200 -12.33 6.17 -0.74
C ARG A 200 -12.73 4.75 -0.33
N LEU A 201 -14.03 4.43 -0.37
CA LEU A 201 -14.52 3.07 -0.14
C LEU A 201 -14.30 2.17 -1.35
N THR A 202 -14.10 2.75 -2.54
CA THR A 202 -13.65 1.97 -3.69
C THR A 202 -12.22 1.56 -3.45
N PRO A 203 -11.91 0.25 -3.46
CA PRO A 203 -10.53 -0.19 -3.35
C PRO A 203 -9.70 0.50 -4.41
N ALA A 204 -8.47 0.87 -4.05
CA ALA A 204 -7.49 1.08 -5.09
C ALA A 204 -7.54 -0.17 -5.96
N SER A 205 -7.86 0.00 -7.25
CA SER A 205 -7.60 -1.06 -8.21
C SER A 205 -6.17 -1.53 -7.95
N ALA A 206 -5.86 -2.81 -8.14
CA ALA A 206 -4.55 -3.43 -7.88
C ALA A 206 -3.35 -2.80 -8.66
N SER A 207 -3.49 -1.55 -9.10
CA SER A 207 -2.51 -0.63 -9.66
C SER A 207 -1.82 0.27 -8.62
N GLN A 208 -2.05 0.11 -7.31
CA GLN A 208 -1.22 0.76 -6.30
C GLN A 208 -0.57 -0.27 -5.38
N ILE A 209 0.70 -0.51 -5.68
CA ILE A 209 1.70 -1.38 -5.04
C ILE A 209 1.59 -2.87 -5.38
N ILE A 210 1.58 -3.22 -6.68
CA ILE A 210 2.40 -4.37 -7.06
C ILE A 210 3.84 -3.86 -7.02
N GLU A 211 4.60 -4.27 -6.01
CA GLU A 211 6.04 -4.09 -6.08
C GLU A 211 6.54 -4.92 -7.27
N VAL A 212 6.90 -4.24 -8.35
CA VAL A 212 7.49 -4.86 -9.53
C VAL A 212 8.87 -5.34 -9.09
N LEU A 213 9.08 -6.63 -8.81
CA LEU A 213 10.36 -7.21 -8.37
C LEU A 213 11.34 -7.41 -9.54
N SER A 214 10.79 -7.67 -10.72
CA SER A 214 11.55 -7.80 -11.96
C SER A 214 10.71 -7.31 -13.13
N ILE A 215 11.37 -6.89 -14.20
CA ILE A 215 10.70 -6.57 -15.47
C ILE A 215 11.19 -7.52 -16.56
N GLN A 216 10.30 -7.87 -17.47
CA GLN A 216 10.59 -8.66 -18.65
C GLN A 216 10.14 -7.91 -19.90
N ALA A 217 11.09 -7.59 -20.76
CA ALA A 217 10.83 -6.99 -22.06
C ALA A 217 10.73 -8.09 -23.15
N ARG A 218 9.77 -7.94 -24.07
CA ARG A 218 9.68 -8.71 -25.31
C ARG A 218 9.49 -7.74 -26.47
N ALA A 219 10.12 -8.02 -27.61
CA ALA A 219 10.06 -7.17 -28.80
C ALA A 219 9.63 -7.97 -30.02
N PHE A 220 8.77 -7.38 -30.85
CA PHE A 220 8.20 -8.03 -32.04
C PHE A 220 8.17 -7.03 -33.20
N SER A 221 8.54 -7.48 -34.40
CA SER A 221 8.28 -6.72 -35.62
C SER A 221 6.89 -7.09 -36.15
N TRP A 222 6.14 -6.10 -36.65
CA TRP A 222 4.82 -6.34 -37.25
C TRP A 222 4.93 -7.25 -38.46
N LYS A 223 5.80 -6.88 -39.42
CA LYS A 223 6.10 -7.69 -40.59
C LYS A 223 7.42 -8.41 -40.36
N ALA A 224 7.46 -9.73 -40.54
CA ALA A 224 8.73 -10.48 -40.56
C ALA A 224 9.59 -10.10 -41.79
N VAL A 225 8.95 -9.60 -42.84
CA VAL A 225 9.55 -9.19 -44.11
C VAL A 225 8.88 -7.91 -44.59
N THR A 226 9.66 -6.93 -45.04
CA THR A 226 9.17 -5.62 -45.53
C THR A 226 9.87 -5.24 -46.84
N GLN A 227 9.29 -4.32 -47.61
CA GLN A 227 9.92 -3.82 -48.84
C GLN A 227 11.08 -2.85 -48.55
N ALA A 228 11.92 -2.61 -49.55
CA ALA A 228 13.02 -1.65 -49.46
C ALA A 228 12.57 -0.22 -49.12
N ASN A 229 11.33 0.12 -49.50
CA ASN A 229 10.64 1.37 -49.19
C ASN A 229 9.23 1.04 -48.65
N ASP A 230 9.03 1.13 -47.33
CA ASP A 230 7.78 0.73 -46.67
C ASP A 230 7.67 1.37 -45.27
N VAL A 231 6.51 1.22 -44.62
CA VAL A 231 6.34 1.48 -43.19
C VAL A 231 6.38 0.16 -42.43
N GLN A 232 7.20 0.12 -41.40
CA GLN A 232 7.30 -0.98 -40.45
C GLN A 232 6.84 -0.52 -39.06
N THR A 233 6.44 -1.47 -38.22
CA THR A 233 6.12 -1.21 -36.83
C THR A 233 6.81 -2.22 -35.92
N VAL A 234 7.31 -1.76 -34.78
CA VAL A 234 7.82 -2.62 -33.71
C VAL A 234 6.95 -2.44 -32.47
N TYR A 235 6.62 -3.57 -31.85
CA TYR A 235 5.92 -3.65 -30.57
C TYR A 235 6.92 -4.07 -29.50
N VAL A 236 6.91 -3.35 -28.39
CA VAL A 236 7.61 -3.75 -27.16
C VAL A 236 6.56 -3.97 -26.08
N ILE A 237 6.61 -5.13 -25.43
CA ILE A 237 5.75 -5.48 -24.30
C ILE A 237 6.64 -5.59 -23.06
N VAL A 238 6.22 -4.96 -21.96
CA VAL A 238 6.90 -4.97 -20.67
C VAL A 238 5.94 -5.51 -19.62
N GLN A 239 6.35 -6.58 -18.96
CA GLN A 239 5.58 -7.23 -17.90
C GLN A 239 6.43 -7.41 -16.64
N ASP A 240 5.79 -7.60 -15.50
CA ASP A 240 6.43 -7.91 -14.23
C ASP A 240 6.62 -9.42 -14.01
N GLN A 241 7.08 -9.83 -12.81
CA GLN A 241 7.25 -11.22 -12.40
C GLN A 241 5.96 -12.07 -12.44
N THR A 242 4.79 -11.43 -12.42
CA THR A 242 3.47 -12.06 -12.47
C THR A 242 2.87 -12.08 -13.87
N LEU A 243 3.62 -11.60 -14.88
CA LEU A 243 3.16 -11.34 -16.25
C LEU A 243 2.11 -10.21 -16.35
N SER A 244 2.00 -9.37 -15.33
CA SER A 244 1.12 -8.18 -15.36
C SER A 244 1.80 -7.04 -16.13
N PRO A 245 1.04 -6.17 -16.83
CA PRO A 245 1.61 -5.07 -17.60
C PRO A 245 2.27 -4.03 -16.69
N VAL A 246 3.45 -3.55 -17.07
CA VAL A 246 4.17 -2.48 -16.36
C VAL A 246 4.00 -1.17 -17.11
N GLN A 247 3.21 -0.24 -16.55
CA GLN A 247 3.02 1.11 -17.10
C GLN A 247 4.22 2.01 -16.77
N ASP A 248 4.51 3.00 -17.63
CA ASP A 248 5.54 4.03 -17.47
C ASP A 248 6.99 3.51 -17.41
N ALA A 249 7.23 2.23 -17.72
CA ALA A 249 8.56 1.73 -18.03
C ALA A 249 9.09 2.41 -19.30
N ILE A 250 10.32 2.93 -19.23
CA ILE A 250 10.97 3.64 -20.33
C ILE A 250 11.66 2.63 -21.25
N ALA A 251 11.19 2.50 -22.49
CA ALA A 251 11.80 1.65 -23.51
C ALA A 251 12.64 2.50 -24.48
N VAL A 252 13.94 2.24 -24.51
CA VAL A 252 14.87 2.76 -25.51
C VAL A 252 15.01 1.73 -26.62
N VAL A 253 14.54 2.09 -27.81
CA VAL A 253 14.53 1.22 -28.99
C VAL A 253 15.51 1.75 -30.03
N THR A 254 16.52 0.95 -30.38
CA THR A 254 17.56 1.28 -31.36
C THR A 254 17.46 0.35 -32.57
N ILE A 255 17.22 0.94 -33.74
CA ILE A 255 17.06 0.25 -35.02
C ILE A 255 18.36 0.38 -35.81
N TYR A 256 18.96 -0.74 -36.19
CA TYR A 256 20.19 -0.80 -36.98
C TYR A 256 19.86 -1.13 -38.43
N PHE A 257 19.90 -0.10 -39.28
CA PHE A 257 19.72 -0.24 -40.72
C PHE A 257 21.03 -0.67 -41.41
N PRO A 258 21.01 -1.64 -42.34
CA PRO A 258 22.18 -2.12 -43.06
C PRO A 258 23.01 -1.04 -43.78
N ASN A 259 22.39 0.00 -44.31
CA ASN A 259 23.08 1.08 -45.04
C ASN A 259 22.86 2.48 -44.44
N GLY A 260 22.51 2.56 -43.15
CA GLY A 260 22.19 3.83 -42.48
C GLY A 260 22.72 3.94 -41.07
N THR A 261 22.68 5.15 -40.52
CA THR A 261 22.98 5.40 -39.11
C THR A 261 21.90 4.76 -38.23
N PRO A 262 22.24 4.14 -37.09
CA PRO A 262 21.24 3.62 -36.18
C PRO A 262 20.27 4.71 -35.70
N ARG A 263 18.98 4.39 -35.63
CA ARG A 263 17.94 5.30 -35.15
C ARG A 263 17.49 4.86 -33.77
N SER A 264 17.52 5.77 -32.79
CA SER A 264 17.04 5.52 -31.43
C SER A 264 15.81 6.35 -31.10
N VAL A 265 14.84 5.72 -30.44
CA VAL A 265 13.63 6.37 -29.91
C VAL A 265 13.43 5.91 -28.47
N SER A 266 13.03 6.82 -27.59
CA SER A 266 12.73 6.52 -26.18
C SER A 266 11.28 6.88 -25.90
N LEU A 267 10.48 5.92 -25.41
CA LEU A 267 9.07 6.10 -25.13
C LEU A 267 8.67 5.35 -23.85
N PRO A 268 7.76 5.91 -23.03
CA PRO A 268 7.15 5.18 -21.94
C PRO A 268 6.14 4.15 -22.45
N THR A 269 6.01 3.04 -21.75
CA THR A 269 4.92 2.06 -21.91
C THR A 269 3.58 2.64 -21.47
N ASN A 270 2.51 2.30 -22.19
CA ASN A 270 1.14 2.68 -21.83
C ASN A 270 0.57 1.82 -20.69
N GLN A 271 -0.69 2.04 -20.31
CA GLN A 271 -1.41 1.26 -19.28
C GLN A 271 -1.46 -0.27 -19.52
N TYR A 272 -1.19 -0.73 -20.75
CA TYR A 272 -1.12 -2.15 -21.11
C TYR A 272 0.32 -2.68 -21.14
N GLY A 273 1.30 -1.90 -20.70
CA GLY A 273 2.71 -2.27 -20.73
C GLY A 273 3.31 -2.29 -22.14
N VAL A 274 2.72 -1.55 -23.10
CA VAL A 274 3.09 -1.64 -24.52
C VAL A 274 3.67 -0.32 -25.04
N VAL A 275 4.70 -0.42 -25.87
CA VAL A 275 5.21 0.65 -26.76
C VAL A 275 5.02 0.21 -28.21
N ILE A 276 4.48 1.08 -29.05
CA ILE A 276 4.22 0.84 -30.48
C ILE A 276 4.97 1.90 -31.28
N ILE A 277 5.90 1.47 -32.13
CA ILE A 277 6.80 2.37 -32.85
C ILE A 277 6.66 2.13 -34.35
N PRO A 278 5.86 2.94 -35.06
CA PRO A 278 5.92 3.00 -36.51
C PRO A 278 7.18 3.76 -36.97
N PHE A 279 7.82 3.27 -38.02
CA PHE A 279 8.95 3.96 -38.67
C PHE A 279 9.04 3.61 -40.15
N GLU A 280 9.65 4.51 -40.90
CA GLU A 280 9.89 4.33 -42.34
C GLU A 280 11.16 3.51 -42.56
N VAL A 281 11.06 2.58 -43.51
CA VAL A 281 12.16 1.85 -44.11
C VAL A 281 12.39 2.48 -45.46
N VAL A 282 13.57 3.07 -45.69
CA VAL A 282 13.87 3.82 -46.92
C VAL A 282 15.15 3.27 -47.55
N ASP A 283 15.07 2.94 -48.83
CA ASP A 283 16.16 2.47 -49.70
C ASP A 283 17.07 1.41 -49.06
N GLN A 284 16.48 0.43 -48.38
CA GLN A 284 17.26 -0.64 -47.76
C GLN A 284 17.64 -1.76 -48.75
N PRO A 285 18.84 -2.37 -48.66
CA PRO A 285 19.27 -3.40 -49.60
C PRO A 285 18.42 -4.68 -49.49
N PRO A 286 17.91 -5.25 -50.59
CA PRO A 286 17.18 -6.52 -50.55
C PRO A 286 18.01 -7.68 -49.98
N GLY A 287 17.36 -8.58 -49.23
CA GLY A 287 17.99 -9.73 -48.57
C GLY A 287 18.66 -9.41 -47.23
N SER A 288 18.80 -8.13 -46.89
CA SER A 288 19.41 -7.68 -45.64
C SER A 288 18.52 -7.90 -44.41
N LEU A 289 19.15 -7.92 -43.23
CA LEU A 289 18.49 -8.06 -41.94
C LEU A 289 18.57 -6.73 -41.18
N VAL A 290 17.42 -6.19 -40.79
CA VAL A 290 17.34 -5.05 -39.87
C VAL A 290 17.17 -5.59 -38.46
N THR A 291 18.07 -5.21 -37.55
CA THR A 291 18.03 -5.64 -36.15
C THR A 291 17.56 -4.50 -35.27
N VAL A 292 16.67 -4.80 -34.32
CA VAL A 292 16.11 -3.84 -33.37
C VAL A 292 16.46 -4.28 -31.97
N TYR A 293 17.25 -3.47 -31.28
CA TYR A 293 17.60 -3.66 -29.87
C TYR A 293 16.70 -2.82 -28.99
N VAL A 294 16.26 -3.40 -27.88
CA VAL A 294 15.38 -2.75 -26.93
C VAL A 294 15.99 -2.87 -25.54
N GLN A 295 16.08 -1.74 -24.84
CA GLN A 295 16.50 -1.68 -23.45
C GLN A 295 15.45 -0.93 -22.64
N VAL A 296 14.93 -1.58 -21.61
CA VAL A 296 13.82 -1.07 -20.79
C VAL A 296 14.31 -0.77 -19.38
N TYR A 297 13.86 0.37 -18.84
CA TYR A 297 14.17 0.84 -17.50
C TYR A 297 12.89 1.12 -16.72
N TYR A 298 12.79 0.62 -15.49
CA TYR A 298 11.67 0.92 -14.59
C TYR A 298 12.12 0.82 -13.14
N GLN A 299 12.09 1.92 -12.40
CA GLN A 299 12.41 1.97 -10.96
C GLN A 299 13.71 1.22 -10.58
N GLY A 300 14.80 1.47 -11.32
CA GLY A 300 16.10 0.81 -11.10
C GLY A 300 16.24 -0.61 -11.69
N LYS A 301 15.16 -1.18 -12.21
CA LYS A 301 15.14 -2.50 -12.88
C LYS A 301 15.38 -2.33 -14.37
N THR A 302 16.05 -3.32 -14.96
CA THR A 302 16.39 -3.32 -16.39
C THR A 302 16.04 -4.64 -17.04
N SER A 303 15.63 -4.60 -18.30
CA SER A 303 15.49 -5.76 -19.17
C SER A 303 15.87 -5.38 -20.59
N SER A 304 16.34 -6.34 -21.37
CA SER A 304 16.62 -6.16 -22.79
C SER A 304 15.84 -7.17 -23.64
N ALA A 305 15.59 -6.80 -24.89
CA ALA A 305 15.00 -7.67 -25.89
C ALA A 305 15.58 -7.33 -27.27
N VAL A 306 15.54 -8.30 -28.18
CA VAL A 306 15.99 -8.12 -29.56
C VAL A 306 14.94 -8.71 -30.49
N THR A 307 14.65 -7.99 -31.57
CA THR A 307 13.86 -8.51 -32.70
C THR A 307 14.51 -8.13 -34.01
N SER A 308 14.06 -8.72 -35.11
CA SER A 308 14.58 -8.43 -36.44
C SER A 308 13.55 -8.72 -37.52
N PHE A 309 13.72 -8.09 -38.68
CA PHE A 309 12.94 -8.36 -39.88
C PHE A 309 13.84 -8.28 -41.11
N ARG A 310 13.42 -8.91 -42.22
CA ARG A 310 14.17 -8.91 -43.47
C ARG A 310 13.63 -7.91 -44.47
N ILE A 311 14.52 -7.40 -45.31
CA ILE A 311 14.16 -6.63 -46.50
C ILE A 311 13.98 -7.59 -47.67
N TRP A 312 12.84 -7.51 -48.34
CA TRP A 312 12.54 -8.31 -49.53
C TRP A 312 12.08 -7.40 -50.67
N LYS A 313 12.16 -7.93 -51.89
CA LYS A 313 11.88 -7.21 -53.12
C LYS A 313 10.43 -7.40 -53.55
#